data_AF-A0A1H3EX62-F1
#
_entry.id   AF-A0A1H3EX62-F1
#
_cell.length_a   1.000
_cell.length_b   1.000
_cell.length_c   1.000
_cell.angle_alpha   90.00
_cell.angle_beta   90.00
_cell.angle_gamma   90.00
#
_symmetry.space_group_name_H-M   'P 1'
#
loop_
_entity.id
_entity.type
_entity.pdbx_description
1 polymer ?
#
loop_
_entity_poly.entity_id
_entity_poly.type
_entity_poly.pdbx_seq_one_letter_code
_entity_poly.pdbx_strand_id
1 'polypeptide(L)'
;MLAYLTLWIGLAISLAGLLLSPWISVAGSVLVAIAAWPMRPRQPKVQEQFAAPVVEPERVDVEPLLNAVLPAWEQNLGQVRSLLQTNIDQLFGRFSGLTQRLDQTLSSSDEVIGGGGVTNSLRQAHARLDQVVEAFHGANGRKRELLGTIGHLNAYASELQAMSKRVQDIASQTNLLALNAAIEAARAGEYGRGFSVVADEVRKLSTLSAETGQRMVEKVGEINQAIRSTVTAADELSSSEEANLRYLDEVAGEVMQGLSANLQELTLTSDQLQQDARMVQGDIREIIVGLQFQDRSDQMLDHLQLDLQRLLQALRDQDGSLAQPQRWLDELRQQFTTDEERHGAKSRATQNDVTFF
;
A
#
# COMPACT_ATOMS: atom_id res chain seq x y z
N MET A 1 -24.86 -2.58 -74.81
CA MET A 1 -23.44 -2.20 -74.69
C MET A 1 -22.89 -1.44 -75.90
N LEU A 2 -23.20 -1.81 -77.15
CA LEU A 2 -22.67 -1.13 -78.35
C LEU A 2 -22.99 0.38 -78.42
N ALA A 3 -24.18 0.82 -78.00
CA ALA A 3 -24.59 2.23 -78.01
C ALA A 3 -23.82 3.12 -77.02
N TYR A 4 -23.36 2.56 -75.89
CA TYR A 4 -22.54 3.29 -74.92
C TYR A 4 -21.10 3.48 -75.42
N LEU A 5 -20.56 2.48 -76.14
CA LEU A 5 -19.23 2.55 -76.74
C LEU A 5 -19.15 3.64 -77.81
N THR A 6 -20.17 3.76 -78.66
CA THR A 6 -20.26 4.80 -79.70
C THR A 6 -20.40 6.21 -79.12
N LEU A 7 -21.03 6.34 -77.94
CA LEU A 7 -21.24 7.62 -77.27
C LEU A 7 -19.95 8.15 -76.64
N TRP A 8 -19.13 7.27 -76.04
CA TRP A 8 -17.80 7.62 -75.53
C TRP A 8 -16.79 7.95 -76.64
N ILE A 9 -16.83 7.23 -77.77
CA ILE A 9 -15.98 7.52 -78.94
C ILE A 9 -16.32 8.89 -79.56
N GLY A 10 -17.62 9.21 -79.69
CA GLY A 10 -18.06 10.52 -80.19
C GLY A 10 -17.65 11.68 -79.28
N LEU A 11 -17.70 11.48 -77.95
CA LEU A 11 -17.31 12.49 -76.97
C LEU A 11 -15.78 12.73 -76.97
N ALA A 12 -14.99 11.67 -77.12
CA ALA A 12 -13.53 11.77 -77.25
C ALA A 12 -13.09 12.51 -78.53
N ILE A 13 -13.75 12.25 -79.66
CA ILE A 13 -13.48 12.93 -80.94
C ILE A 13 -13.88 14.41 -80.89
N SER A 14 -15.00 14.73 -80.23
CA SER A 14 -15.44 16.12 -80.02
C SER A 14 -14.47 16.91 -79.14
N LEU A 15 -13.91 16.28 -78.10
CA LEU A 15 -12.96 16.93 -77.19
C LEU A 15 -11.58 17.12 -77.86
N ALA A 16 -11.13 16.16 -78.66
CA ALA A 16 -9.89 16.28 -79.43
C ALA A 16 -9.98 17.33 -80.56
N GLY A 17 -11.17 17.51 -81.17
CA GLY A 17 -11.41 18.48 -82.24
C GLY A 17 -11.29 19.95 -81.81
N LEU A 18 -11.46 20.26 -80.52
CA LEU A 18 -11.33 21.61 -79.96
C LEU A 18 -9.90 22.19 -80.04
N LEU A 19 -8.89 21.34 -80.24
CA LEU A 19 -7.47 21.76 -80.33
C LEU A 19 -6.91 21.79 -81.76
N LEU A 20 -7.57 21.19 -82.76
CA LEU A 20 -7.04 21.07 -84.12
C LEU A 20 -7.86 21.76 -85.22
N SER A 21 -9.20 21.75 -85.18
CA SER A 21 -10.04 22.44 -86.19
C SER A 21 -11.53 22.44 -85.82
N PRO A 22 -12.25 23.55 -85.99
CA PRO A 22 -13.68 23.65 -85.63
C PRO A 22 -14.58 22.69 -86.40
N TRP A 23 -14.22 22.26 -87.62
CA TRP A 23 -15.05 21.34 -88.42
C TRP A 23 -15.10 19.91 -87.86
N ILE A 24 -14.07 19.48 -87.14
CA ILE A 24 -14.00 18.14 -86.52
C ILE A 24 -14.88 18.08 -85.27
N SER A 25 -14.99 19.19 -84.54
CA SER A 25 -15.88 19.30 -83.37
C SER A 25 -17.37 19.17 -83.77
N VAL A 26 -17.75 19.73 -84.93
CA VAL A 26 -19.11 19.61 -85.48
C VAL A 26 -19.41 18.15 -85.87
N ALA A 27 -18.46 17.44 -86.48
CA ALA A 27 -18.63 16.04 -86.84
C ALA A 27 -18.78 15.11 -85.61
N GLY A 28 -18.01 15.35 -84.54
CA GLY A 28 -18.14 14.63 -83.27
C GLY A 28 -19.50 14.86 -82.59
N SER A 29 -19.99 16.10 -82.62
CA SER A 29 -21.29 16.49 -82.06
C SER A 29 -22.47 15.81 -82.77
N VAL A 30 -22.39 15.67 -84.10
CA VAL A 30 -23.42 15.00 -84.92
C VAL A 30 -23.46 13.49 -84.63
N LEU A 31 -22.32 12.85 -84.43
CA LEU A 31 -22.25 11.43 -84.04
C LEU A 31 -22.91 11.15 -82.68
N VAL A 32 -22.72 12.04 -81.70
CA VAL A 32 -23.39 11.96 -80.40
C VAL A 32 -24.91 12.15 -80.55
N ALA A 33 -25.36 13.09 -81.39
CA ALA A 33 -26.78 13.32 -81.65
C ALA A 33 -27.48 12.13 -82.35
N ILE A 34 -26.80 11.47 -83.29
CA ILE A 34 -27.32 10.27 -83.98
C ILE A 34 -27.38 9.07 -83.02
N ALA A 35 -26.38 8.89 -82.15
CA ALA A 35 -26.36 7.82 -81.16
C ALA A 35 -27.41 8.01 -80.04
N ALA A 36 -27.78 9.26 -79.73
CA ALA A 36 -28.84 9.60 -78.77
C ALA A 36 -30.27 9.51 -79.34
N TRP A 37 -30.43 9.50 -80.67
CA TRP A 37 -31.72 9.41 -81.35
C TRP A 37 -32.59 8.19 -80.97
N PRO A 38 -32.05 6.95 -80.84
CA PRO A 38 -32.83 5.79 -80.41
C PRO A 38 -33.12 5.74 -78.90
N MET A 39 -32.55 6.66 -78.10
CA MET A 39 -32.80 6.75 -76.65
C MET A 39 -33.92 7.73 -76.28
N ARG A 40 -34.60 8.33 -77.26
CA ARG A 40 -35.84 9.09 -77.00
C ARG A 40 -36.88 8.15 -76.38
N PRO A 41 -37.44 8.46 -75.19
CA PRO A 41 -38.51 7.66 -74.64
C PRO A 41 -39.68 7.68 -75.64
N ARG A 42 -39.99 6.51 -76.21
CA ARG A 42 -41.22 6.32 -76.98
C ARG A 42 -42.38 6.59 -76.03
N GLN A 43 -43.13 7.65 -76.26
CA GLN A 43 -44.46 7.79 -75.69
C GLN A 43 -45.25 6.54 -76.09
N PRO A 44 -45.76 5.75 -75.13
CA PRO A 44 -46.59 4.60 -75.48
C PRO A 44 -47.83 5.12 -76.21
N LYS A 45 -48.06 4.60 -77.42
CA LYS A 45 -49.36 4.74 -78.08
C LYS A 45 -50.38 4.07 -77.17
N VAL A 46 -51.34 4.84 -76.67
CA VAL A 46 -52.52 4.31 -76.00
C VAL A 46 -53.31 3.53 -77.06
N GLN A 47 -53.14 2.21 -77.07
CA GLN A 47 -54.09 1.29 -77.69
C GLN A 47 -55.24 1.12 -76.71
N GLU A 48 -56.45 1.49 -77.15
CA GLU A 48 -57.70 1.02 -76.54
C GLU A 48 -57.73 -0.51 -76.65
N GLN A 49 -57.19 -1.17 -75.63
CA GLN A 49 -57.29 -2.62 -75.44
C GLN A 49 -57.63 -2.87 -73.98
N PHE A 50 -58.90 -3.24 -73.78
CA PHE A 50 -59.49 -3.88 -72.61
C PHE A 50 -59.18 -3.26 -71.25
N ALA A 51 -60.22 -2.79 -70.57
CA ALA A 51 -60.20 -2.49 -69.15
C ALA A 51 -59.55 -3.65 -68.37
N ALA A 52 -58.30 -3.45 -67.96
CA ALA A 52 -57.72 -4.21 -66.86
C ALA A 52 -58.54 -3.88 -65.61
N PRO A 53 -58.89 -4.84 -64.75
CA PRO A 53 -59.48 -4.50 -63.48
C PRO A 53 -58.49 -3.57 -62.77
N VAL A 54 -58.98 -2.43 -62.29
CA VAL A 54 -58.26 -1.66 -61.28
C VAL A 54 -58.10 -2.62 -60.11
N VAL A 55 -56.95 -3.28 -60.01
CA VAL A 55 -56.53 -3.89 -58.76
C VAL A 55 -56.23 -2.70 -57.88
N GLU A 56 -57.21 -2.30 -57.06
CA GLU A 56 -56.96 -1.46 -55.89
C GLU A 56 -55.69 -2.02 -55.21
N PRO A 57 -54.75 -1.18 -54.74
CA PRO A 57 -53.63 -1.71 -53.96
C PRO A 57 -54.23 -2.55 -52.84
N GLU A 58 -54.01 -3.86 -52.89
CA GLU A 58 -54.52 -4.81 -51.92
C GLU A 58 -54.03 -4.31 -50.56
N ARG A 59 -54.96 -3.78 -49.76
CA ARG A 59 -54.62 -3.21 -48.45
C ARG A 59 -54.05 -4.35 -47.64
N VAL A 60 -52.72 -4.40 -47.52
CA VAL A 60 -52.06 -5.38 -46.68
C VAL A 60 -52.55 -5.14 -45.26
N ASP A 61 -53.23 -6.13 -44.70
CA ASP A 61 -53.70 -6.09 -43.33
C ASP A 61 -52.49 -6.19 -42.40
N VAL A 62 -52.10 -5.05 -41.82
CA VAL A 62 -50.98 -4.93 -40.88
C VAL A 62 -51.39 -5.24 -39.44
N GLU A 63 -52.69 -5.40 -39.17
CA GLU A 63 -53.24 -5.65 -37.85
C GLU A 63 -52.71 -6.95 -37.20
N PRO A 64 -52.59 -8.09 -37.93
CA PRO A 64 -52.02 -9.31 -37.37
C PRO A 64 -50.54 -9.17 -37.00
N LEU A 65 -49.78 -8.40 -37.80
CA LEU A 65 -48.37 -8.13 -37.54
C LEU A 65 -48.20 -7.23 -36.32
N LEU A 66 -48.98 -6.14 -36.23
CA LEU A 66 -48.93 -5.22 -35.08
C LEU A 66 -49.35 -5.92 -33.78
N ASN A 67 -50.37 -6.78 -33.83
CA ASN A 67 -50.79 -7.59 -32.68
C ASN A 67 -49.72 -8.59 -32.20
N ALA A 68 -48.79 -9.01 -33.07
CA ALA A 68 -47.68 -9.88 -32.70
C ALA A 68 -46.42 -9.10 -32.26
N VAL A 69 -46.13 -7.96 -32.92
CA VAL A 69 -44.89 -7.20 -32.70
C VAL A 69 -44.98 -6.28 -31.49
N LEU A 70 -46.12 -5.60 -31.25
CA LEU A 70 -46.27 -4.67 -30.12
C LEU A 70 -46.05 -5.35 -28.75
N PRO A 71 -46.62 -6.54 -28.47
CA PRO A 71 -46.31 -7.25 -27.22
C PRO A 71 -44.84 -7.66 -27.11
N ALA A 72 -44.21 -8.05 -28.24
CA ALA A 72 -42.79 -8.41 -28.25
C ALA A 72 -41.89 -7.20 -27.95
N TRP A 73 -42.24 -6.01 -28.46
CA TRP A 73 -41.54 -4.77 -28.14
C TRP A 73 -41.77 -4.32 -26.69
N GLU A 74 -43.00 -4.43 -26.17
CA GLU A 74 -43.30 -4.16 -24.77
C GLU A 74 -42.47 -5.05 -23.83
N GLN A 75 -42.39 -6.35 -24.13
CA GLN A 75 -41.59 -7.31 -23.37
C GLN A 75 -40.10 -6.98 -23.44
N ASN A 76 -39.56 -6.69 -24.63
CA ASN A 76 -38.15 -6.33 -24.80
C ASN A 76 -37.81 -5.02 -24.08
N LEU A 77 -38.70 -4.01 -24.14
CA LEU A 77 -38.52 -2.72 -23.47
C LEU A 77 -38.51 -2.91 -21.95
N GLY A 78 -39.39 -3.77 -21.43
CA GLY A 78 -39.40 -4.15 -20.01
C GLY A 78 -38.13 -4.88 -19.58
N GLN A 79 -37.60 -5.79 -20.41
CA GLN A 79 -36.32 -6.47 -20.15
C GLN A 79 -35.15 -5.48 -20.12
N VAL A 80 -35.06 -4.56 -21.09
CA VAL A 80 -34.00 -3.54 -21.15
C VAL A 80 -34.07 -2.63 -19.92
N ARG A 81 -35.27 -2.18 -19.55
CA ARG A 81 -35.48 -1.37 -18.35
C ARG A 81 -35.03 -2.10 -17.09
N SER A 82 -35.51 -3.33 -16.87
CA SER A 82 -35.16 -4.14 -15.70
C SER A 82 -33.64 -4.37 -15.62
N LEU A 83 -32.98 -4.61 -16.76
CA LEU A 83 -31.53 -4.76 -16.83
C LEU A 83 -30.80 -3.46 -16.47
N LEU A 84 -31.23 -2.32 -17.00
CA LEU A 84 -30.64 -1.01 -16.67
C LEU A 84 -30.78 -0.68 -15.19
N GLN A 85 -31.99 -0.87 -14.63
CA GLN A 85 -32.26 -0.64 -13.21
C GLN A 85 -31.37 -1.51 -12.33
N THR A 86 -31.29 -2.81 -12.62
CA THR A 86 -30.44 -3.76 -11.87
C THR A 86 -28.97 -3.38 -11.94
N ASN A 87 -28.47 -2.99 -13.11
CA ASN A 87 -27.07 -2.60 -13.29
C ASN A 87 -26.74 -1.31 -12.53
N ILE A 88 -27.65 -0.35 -12.51
CA ILE A 88 -27.45 0.93 -11.82
C ILE A 88 -27.52 0.74 -10.31
N ASP A 89 -28.47 -0.06 -9.80
CA ASP A 89 -28.52 -0.44 -8.39
C ASP A 89 -27.22 -1.12 -7.94
N GLN A 90 -26.68 -2.03 -8.76
CA GLN A 90 -25.38 -2.66 -8.50
C GLN A 90 -24.23 -1.65 -8.50
N LEU A 91 -24.22 -0.67 -9.41
CA LEU A 91 -23.22 0.40 -9.43
C LEU A 91 -23.28 1.26 -8.17
N PHE A 92 -24.48 1.67 -7.74
CA PHE A 92 -24.69 2.39 -6.48
C PHE A 92 -24.18 1.62 -5.27
N GLY A 93 -24.46 0.31 -5.20
CA GLY A 93 -23.94 -0.57 -4.16
C GLY A 93 -22.40 -0.61 -4.16
N ARG A 94 -21.77 -0.68 -5.35
CA ARG A 94 -20.32 -0.66 -5.49
C ARG A 94 -19.71 0.68 -5.06
N PHE A 95 -20.29 1.81 -5.46
CA PHE A 95 -19.82 3.14 -5.07
C PHE A 95 -19.94 3.40 -3.57
N SER A 96 -21.05 2.99 -2.96
CA SER A 96 -21.25 3.07 -1.51
C SER A 96 -20.20 2.24 -0.76
N GLY A 97 -19.96 1.01 -1.24
CA GLY A 97 -18.92 0.14 -0.68
C GLY A 97 -17.49 0.62 -0.93
N LEU A 98 -17.23 1.42 -1.98
CA LEU A 98 -15.95 2.09 -2.17
C LEU A 98 -15.79 3.26 -1.20
N THR A 99 -16.82 4.08 -1.03
CA THR A 99 -16.82 5.21 -0.10
C THR A 99 -16.55 4.75 1.33
N GLN A 100 -17.23 3.70 1.80
CA GLN A 100 -16.99 3.12 3.12
C GLN A 100 -15.56 2.61 3.30
N ARG A 101 -14.99 1.97 2.26
CA ARG A 101 -13.60 1.48 2.30
C ARG A 101 -12.58 2.63 2.33
N LEU A 102 -12.86 3.72 1.62
CA LEU A 102 -12.05 4.93 1.68
C LEU A 102 -12.09 5.57 3.06
N ASP A 103 -13.26 5.70 3.68
CA ASP A 103 -13.39 6.22 5.05
C ASP A 103 -12.62 5.36 6.06
N GLN A 104 -12.71 4.03 5.93
CA GLN A 104 -11.95 3.12 6.79
C GLN A 104 -10.45 3.29 6.59
N THR A 105 -9.99 3.41 5.35
CA THR A 105 -8.57 3.61 5.03
C THR A 105 -8.06 4.95 5.55
N LEU A 106 -8.84 6.02 5.41
CA LEU A 106 -8.54 7.34 5.97
C LEU A 106 -8.40 7.30 7.49
N SER A 107 -9.35 6.66 8.19
CA SER A 107 -9.29 6.53 9.65
C SER A 107 -8.10 5.70 10.12
N SER A 108 -7.80 4.59 9.45
CA SER A 108 -6.64 3.75 9.79
C SER A 108 -5.31 4.47 9.51
N SER A 109 -5.24 5.27 8.43
CA SER A 109 -4.06 6.09 8.13
C SER A 109 -3.83 7.16 9.20
N ASP A 110 -4.91 7.81 9.67
CA ASP A 110 -4.85 8.81 10.74
C ASP A 110 -4.44 8.20 12.08
N GLU A 111 -4.85 6.97 12.40
CA GLU A 111 -4.42 6.29 13.62
C GLU A 111 -2.93 5.93 13.61
N VAL A 112 -2.40 5.47 12.48
CA VAL A 112 -0.98 5.10 12.33
C VAL A 112 -0.06 6.32 12.46
N ILE A 113 -0.48 7.46 11.91
CA ILE A 113 0.34 8.68 11.85
C ILE A 113 -0.01 9.67 12.97
N GLY A 114 -1.27 10.07 13.06
CA GLY A 114 -1.80 11.06 14.00
C GLY A 114 -1.97 10.52 15.41
N GLY A 115 -2.24 9.22 15.58
CA GLY A 115 -2.35 8.56 16.89
C GLY A 115 -1.02 8.48 17.67
N GLY A 116 0.08 8.95 17.08
CA GLY A 116 1.39 8.97 17.71
C GLY A 116 1.98 7.57 17.92
N GLY A 117 1.38 6.51 17.39
CA GLY A 117 1.82 5.12 17.64
C GLY A 117 3.27 4.90 17.22
N VAL A 118 3.59 5.21 15.97
CA VAL A 118 4.95 4.97 15.44
C VAL A 118 5.94 6.03 15.95
N THR A 119 5.53 7.30 16.07
CA THR A 119 6.41 8.37 16.58
C THR A 119 6.72 8.21 18.07
N ASN A 120 5.76 7.77 18.89
CA ASN A 120 5.99 7.42 20.30
C ASN A 120 6.87 6.18 20.43
N SER A 121 6.68 5.18 19.56
CA SER A 121 7.52 3.98 19.54
C SER A 121 8.98 4.32 19.24
N LEU A 122 9.24 5.20 18.27
CA LEU A 122 10.59 5.69 17.99
C LEU A 122 11.17 6.47 19.20
N ARG A 123 10.39 7.36 19.81
CA ARG A 123 10.84 8.10 21.01
C ARG A 123 11.16 7.16 22.18
N GLN A 124 10.36 6.12 22.37
CA GLN A 124 10.59 5.10 23.40
C GLN A 124 11.83 4.26 23.08
N ALA A 125 12.06 3.92 21.82
CA ALA A 125 13.27 3.22 21.39
C ALA A 125 14.52 4.06 21.69
N HIS A 126 14.49 5.36 21.38
CA HIS A 126 15.57 6.29 21.70
C HIS A 126 15.85 6.34 23.21
N ALA A 127 14.82 6.55 24.02
CA ALA A 127 14.98 6.61 25.47
C ALA A 127 15.54 5.31 26.07
N ARG A 128 15.16 4.15 25.51
CA ARG A 128 15.71 2.85 25.93
C ARG A 128 17.18 2.69 25.54
N LEU A 129 17.59 3.18 24.37
CA LEU A 129 18.99 3.17 23.96
C LEU A 129 19.84 4.05 24.88
N ASP A 130 19.37 5.25 25.21
CA ASP A 130 20.04 6.14 26.16
C ASP A 130 20.22 5.47 27.53
N GLN A 131 19.19 4.74 28.00
CA GLN A 131 19.27 3.96 29.25
C GLN A 131 20.30 2.83 29.19
N VAL A 132 20.45 2.16 28.04
CA VAL A 132 21.46 1.11 27.86
C VAL A 132 22.86 1.71 27.90
N VAL A 133 23.10 2.83 27.21
CA VAL A 133 24.39 3.54 27.23
C VAL A 133 24.76 3.97 28.66
N GLU A 134 23.82 4.55 29.39
CA GLU A 134 24.03 4.96 30.79
C GLU A 134 24.33 3.75 31.69
N ALA A 135 23.63 2.63 31.50
CA ALA A 135 23.88 1.41 32.26
C ALA A 135 25.31 0.86 32.03
N PHE A 136 25.82 0.93 30.79
CA PHE A 136 27.20 0.57 30.47
C PHE A 136 28.21 1.52 31.14
N HIS A 137 27.97 2.83 31.11
CA HIS A 137 28.81 3.81 31.81
C HIS A 137 28.86 3.52 33.32
N GLY A 138 27.71 3.23 33.93
CA GLY A 138 27.62 2.83 35.34
C GLY A 138 28.32 1.51 35.65
N ALA A 139 28.24 0.51 34.76
CA ALA A 139 28.98 -0.74 34.89
C ALA A 139 30.51 -0.52 34.85
N ASN A 140 30.98 0.30 33.91
CA ASN A 140 32.40 0.64 33.79
C ASN A 140 32.91 1.40 35.03
N GLY A 141 32.09 2.28 35.62
CA GLY A 141 32.39 2.95 36.89
C GLY A 141 32.60 1.97 38.05
N ARG A 142 31.67 1.03 38.25
CA ARG A 142 31.76 -0.02 39.30
C ARG A 142 32.97 -0.94 39.10
N LYS A 143 33.29 -1.28 37.86
CA LYS A 143 34.50 -2.06 37.53
C LYS A 143 35.78 -1.33 37.94
N ARG A 144 35.88 -0.02 37.70
CA ARG A 144 37.04 0.79 38.13
C ARG A 144 37.20 0.79 39.65
N GLU A 145 36.09 0.87 40.39
CA GLU A 145 36.10 0.76 41.86
C GLU A 145 36.59 -0.64 42.33
N LEU A 146 36.11 -1.70 41.68
CA LEU A 146 36.55 -3.07 41.95
C LEU A 146 38.06 -3.23 41.71
N LEU A 147 38.58 -2.70 40.60
CA LEU A 147 40.02 -2.69 40.30
C LEU A 147 40.83 -1.93 41.36
N GLY A 148 40.32 -0.80 41.86
CA GLY A 148 40.92 -0.09 42.99
C GLY A 148 41.00 -0.95 44.25
N THR A 149 39.94 -1.69 44.57
CA THR A 149 39.90 -2.62 45.70
C THR A 149 40.89 -3.77 45.53
N ILE A 150 41.02 -4.33 44.32
CA ILE A 150 42.02 -5.35 43.99
C ILE A 150 43.44 -4.80 44.16
N GLY A 151 43.66 -3.53 43.82
CA GLY A 151 44.92 -2.82 44.08
C GLY A 151 45.29 -2.82 45.57
N HIS A 152 44.33 -2.57 46.46
CA HIS A 152 44.55 -2.67 47.91
C HIS A 152 44.85 -4.12 48.36
N LEU A 153 44.16 -5.11 47.81
CA LEU A 153 44.44 -6.53 48.12
C LEU A 153 45.87 -6.93 47.73
N ASN A 154 46.38 -6.41 46.62
CA ASN A 154 47.76 -6.64 46.20
C ASN A 154 48.77 -6.06 47.20
N ALA A 155 48.50 -4.87 47.74
CA ALA A 155 49.33 -4.28 48.80
C ALA A 155 49.32 -5.13 50.08
N TYR A 156 48.14 -5.56 50.53
CA TYR A 156 48.02 -6.44 51.71
C TYR A 156 48.72 -7.79 51.51
N ALA A 157 48.62 -8.39 50.33
CA ALA A 157 49.33 -9.63 50.02
C ALA A 157 50.86 -9.42 50.07
N SER A 158 51.37 -8.31 49.57
CA SER A 158 52.80 -7.97 49.66
C SER A 158 53.28 -7.81 51.11
N GLU A 159 52.48 -7.14 51.95
CA GLU A 159 52.76 -7.01 53.39
C GLU A 159 52.77 -8.37 54.10
N LEU A 160 51.78 -9.22 53.83
CA LEU A 160 51.72 -10.58 54.38
C LEU A 160 52.94 -11.40 53.97
N GLN A 161 53.39 -11.30 52.72
CA GLN A 161 54.60 -11.98 52.26
C GLN A 161 55.83 -11.56 53.07
N ALA A 162 55.97 -10.25 53.34
CA ALA A 162 57.07 -9.71 54.15
C ALA A 162 56.97 -10.14 55.62
N MET A 163 55.76 -10.29 56.17
CA MET A 163 55.54 -10.82 57.51
C MET A 163 55.88 -12.31 57.60
N SER A 164 55.43 -13.12 56.64
CA SER A 164 55.73 -14.56 56.60
C SER A 164 57.23 -14.83 56.52
N LYS A 165 57.95 -14.04 55.71
CA LYS A 165 59.41 -14.11 55.65
C LYS A 165 60.07 -13.77 56.98
N ARG A 166 59.60 -12.71 57.66
CA ARG A 166 60.09 -12.35 59.01
C ARG A 166 59.84 -13.46 60.04
N VAL A 167 58.68 -14.13 59.99
CA VAL A 167 58.39 -15.29 60.86
C VAL A 167 59.40 -16.42 60.59
N GLN A 168 59.70 -16.70 59.33
CA GLN A 168 60.68 -17.72 58.95
C GLN A 168 62.10 -17.38 59.43
N ASP A 169 62.50 -16.12 59.33
CA ASP A 169 63.79 -15.63 59.82
C ASP A 169 63.91 -15.74 61.35
N ILE A 170 62.85 -15.34 62.09
CA ILE A 170 62.79 -15.46 63.56
C ILE A 170 62.83 -16.92 63.98
N ALA A 171 62.08 -17.79 63.29
CA ALA A 171 62.06 -19.22 63.56
C ALA A 171 63.44 -19.85 63.34
N SER A 172 64.16 -19.47 62.29
CA SER A 172 65.53 -19.93 62.01
C SER A 172 66.51 -19.48 63.10
N GLN A 173 66.46 -18.22 63.51
CA GLN A 173 67.30 -17.70 64.61
C GLN A 173 66.99 -18.38 65.95
N THR A 174 65.72 -18.60 66.25
CA THR A 174 65.30 -19.28 67.48
C THR A 174 65.74 -20.75 67.48
N ASN A 175 65.68 -21.41 66.32
CA ASN A 175 66.19 -22.77 66.15
C ASN A 175 67.71 -22.85 66.40
N LEU A 176 68.49 -21.88 65.91
CA LEU A 176 69.93 -21.79 66.18
C LEU A 176 70.23 -21.52 67.67
N LEU A 177 69.48 -20.63 68.31
CA LEU A 177 69.59 -20.37 69.74
C LEU A 177 69.28 -21.62 70.58
N ALA A 178 68.21 -22.34 70.23
CA ALA A 178 67.80 -23.58 70.88
C ALA A 178 68.86 -24.68 70.70
N LEU A 179 69.47 -24.78 69.52
CA LEU A 179 70.57 -25.70 69.26
C LEU A 179 71.79 -25.39 70.14
N ASN A 180 72.19 -24.12 70.24
CA ASN A 180 73.30 -23.72 71.11
C ASN A 180 72.99 -24.01 72.59
N ALA A 181 71.75 -23.77 73.03
CA ALA A 181 71.31 -24.09 74.39
C ALA A 181 71.32 -25.61 74.67
N ALA A 182 70.90 -26.44 73.72
CA ALA A 182 70.94 -27.89 73.84
C ALA A 182 72.39 -28.42 73.94
N ILE A 183 73.32 -27.85 73.16
CA ILE A 183 74.76 -28.17 73.23
C ILE A 183 75.32 -27.82 74.61
N GLU A 184 75.03 -26.63 75.13
CA GLU A 184 75.55 -26.21 76.44
C GLU A 184 74.90 -26.99 77.61
N ALA A 185 73.62 -27.34 77.49
CA ALA A 185 72.94 -28.23 78.43
C ALA A 185 73.56 -29.64 78.47
N ALA A 186 73.92 -30.19 77.31
CA ALA A 186 74.66 -31.46 77.23
C ALA A 186 76.07 -31.34 77.86
N ARG A 187 76.72 -30.19 77.68
CA ARG A 187 78.05 -29.91 78.24
C ARG A 187 78.06 -29.80 79.77
N ALA A 188 76.97 -29.31 80.37
CA ALA A 188 76.79 -29.21 81.82
C ALA A 188 76.47 -30.57 82.50
N GLY A 189 76.27 -31.65 81.74
CA GLY A 189 76.05 -33.00 82.26
C GLY A 189 74.75 -33.12 83.08
N GLU A 190 74.83 -33.73 84.27
CA GLU A 190 73.67 -33.95 85.15
C GLU A 190 72.94 -32.65 85.54
N TYR A 191 73.69 -31.54 85.71
CA TYR A 191 73.12 -30.23 86.06
C TYR A 191 72.35 -29.57 84.91
N GLY A 192 72.55 -30.02 83.67
CA GLY A 192 71.93 -29.46 82.46
C GLY A 192 70.66 -30.17 81.98
N ARG A 193 70.26 -31.30 82.60
CA ARG A 193 69.12 -32.12 82.12
C ARG A 193 67.81 -31.34 81.93
N GLY A 194 67.46 -30.48 82.89
CA GLY A 194 66.25 -29.66 82.81
C GLY A 194 66.29 -28.66 81.65
N PHE A 195 67.45 -28.05 81.39
CA PHE A 195 67.64 -27.13 80.28
C PHE A 195 67.65 -27.84 78.92
N SER A 196 68.12 -29.09 78.85
CA SER A 196 68.09 -29.89 77.62
C SER A 196 66.66 -30.11 77.13
N VAL A 197 65.74 -30.46 78.03
CA VAL A 197 64.32 -30.69 77.67
C VAL A 197 63.67 -29.42 77.15
N VAL A 198 63.94 -28.27 77.78
CA VAL A 198 63.43 -26.97 77.32
C VAL A 198 64.02 -26.61 75.95
N ALA A 199 65.32 -26.80 75.76
CA ALA A 199 65.98 -26.50 74.49
C ALA A 199 65.42 -27.34 73.33
N ASP A 200 65.15 -28.64 73.55
CA ASP A 200 64.55 -29.52 72.56
C ASP A 200 63.11 -29.09 72.18
N GLU A 201 62.29 -28.69 73.16
CA GLU A 201 60.93 -28.21 72.87
C GLU A 201 60.94 -26.86 72.14
N VAL A 202 61.83 -25.93 72.51
CA VAL A 202 62.01 -24.66 71.77
C VAL A 202 62.48 -24.92 70.34
N ARG A 203 63.40 -25.88 70.13
CA ARG A 203 63.86 -26.27 68.79
C ARG A 203 62.71 -26.79 67.93
N LYS A 204 61.87 -27.65 68.50
CA LYS A 204 60.69 -28.21 67.84
C LYS A 204 59.67 -27.14 67.47
N LEU A 205 59.34 -26.23 68.40
CA LEU A 205 58.44 -25.09 68.14
C LEU A 205 58.99 -24.15 67.06
N SER A 206 60.30 -23.91 67.07
CA SER A 206 60.98 -23.09 66.05
C SER A 206 60.90 -23.75 64.66
N THR A 207 61.14 -25.06 64.57
CA THR A 207 61.00 -25.81 63.32
C THR A 207 59.57 -25.75 62.77
N LEU A 208 58.58 -25.97 63.64
CA LEU A 208 57.15 -25.88 63.27
C LEU A 208 56.78 -24.46 62.80
N SER A 209 57.35 -23.43 63.44
CA SER A 209 57.15 -22.03 63.05
C SER A 209 57.75 -21.72 61.69
N ALA A 210 58.93 -22.27 61.38
CA ALA A 210 59.58 -22.13 60.08
C ALA A 210 58.76 -22.81 58.97
N GLU A 211 58.25 -24.02 59.21
CA GLU A 211 57.36 -24.73 58.27
C GLU A 211 56.07 -23.94 58.04
N THR A 212 55.48 -23.40 59.12
CA THR A 212 54.27 -22.57 59.03
C THR A 212 54.53 -21.30 58.22
N GLY A 213 55.65 -20.61 58.46
CA GLY A 213 56.07 -19.43 57.70
C GLY A 213 56.24 -19.73 56.21
N GLN A 214 56.84 -20.88 55.87
CA GLN A 214 56.98 -21.33 54.48
C GLN A 214 55.62 -21.54 53.81
N ARG A 215 54.68 -22.25 54.48
CA ARG A 215 53.32 -22.45 53.95
C ARG A 215 52.57 -21.12 53.74
N MET A 216 52.79 -20.15 54.62
CA MET A 216 52.20 -18.81 54.43
C MET A 216 52.77 -18.11 53.19
N VAL A 217 54.08 -18.19 52.94
CA VAL A 217 54.70 -17.63 51.72
C VAL A 217 54.10 -18.25 50.46
N GLU A 218 53.92 -19.57 50.43
CA GLU A 218 53.31 -20.28 49.31
C GLU A 218 51.86 -19.82 49.06
N LYS A 219 51.04 -19.73 50.12
CA LYS A 219 49.65 -19.26 50.00
C LYS A 219 49.53 -17.80 49.58
N VAL A 220 50.42 -16.93 50.06
CA VAL A 220 50.47 -15.54 49.59
C VAL A 220 50.89 -15.47 48.12
N GLY A 221 51.77 -16.37 47.67
CA GLY A 221 52.11 -16.53 46.25
C GLY A 221 50.91 -16.89 45.38
N GLU A 222 50.09 -17.86 45.82
CA GLU A 222 48.83 -18.22 45.15
C GLU A 222 47.86 -17.03 45.07
N ILE A 223 47.70 -16.27 46.17
CA ILE A 223 46.84 -15.07 46.22
C ILE A 223 47.32 -14.02 45.21
N ASN A 224 48.63 -13.72 45.19
CA ASN A 224 49.20 -12.77 44.23
C ASN A 224 48.97 -13.18 42.78
N GLN A 225 49.06 -14.48 42.48
CA GLN A 225 48.79 -14.98 41.14
C GLN A 225 47.31 -14.81 40.76
N ALA A 226 46.38 -15.09 41.68
CA ALA A 226 44.95 -14.90 41.47
C ALA A 226 44.59 -13.42 41.25
N ILE A 227 45.22 -12.51 42.03
CA ILE A 227 45.07 -11.05 41.87
C ILE A 227 45.51 -10.62 40.47
N ARG A 228 46.71 -11.03 40.02
CA ARG A 228 47.21 -10.69 38.68
C ARG A 228 46.29 -11.20 37.57
N SER A 229 45.85 -12.46 37.67
CA SER A 229 44.90 -13.03 36.71
C SER A 229 43.60 -12.23 36.64
N THR A 230 43.12 -11.74 37.77
CA THR A 230 41.88 -10.95 37.84
C THR A 230 42.06 -9.58 37.19
N VAL A 231 43.21 -8.93 37.41
CA VAL A 231 43.54 -7.65 36.76
C VAL A 231 43.64 -7.81 35.24
N THR A 232 44.33 -8.84 34.74
CA THR A 232 44.43 -9.10 33.29
C THR A 232 43.05 -9.34 32.67
N ALA A 233 42.22 -10.17 33.29
CA ALA A 233 40.85 -10.41 32.80
C ALA A 233 40.00 -9.14 32.78
N ALA A 234 40.19 -8.25 33.76
CA ALA A 234 39.48 -6.98 33.82
C ALA A 234 39.94 -5.98 32.75
N ASP A 235 41.24 -5.95 32.39
CA ASP A 235 41.77 -5.13 31.30
C ASP A 235 41.27 -5.59 29.93
N GLU A 236 41.25 -6.90 29.69
CA GLU A 236 40.67 -7.50 28.47
C GLU A 236 39.18 -7.16 28.35
N LEU A 237 38.44 -7.31 29.45
CA LEU A 237 37.03 -6.92 29.50
C LEU A 237 36.84 -5.42 29.23
N SER A 238 37.73 -4.56 29.74
CA SER A 238 37.65 -3.12 29.51
C SER A 238 37.83 -2.74 28.05
N SER A 239 38.76 -3.40 27.36
CA SER A 239 38.98 -3.17 25.93
C SER A 239 37.77 -3.59 25.09
N SER A 240 37.16 -4.73 25.44
CA SER A 240 35.94 -5.24 24.81
C SER A 240 34.73 -4.33 25.06
N GLU A 241 34.53 -3.87 26.30
CA GLU A 241 33.45 -2.95 26.64
C GLU A 241 33.54 -1.61 25.90
N GLU A 242 34.75 -1.05 25.74
CA GLU A 242 34.93 0.21 25.01
C GLU A 242 34.60 0.04 23.51
N ALA A 243 35.00 -1.09 22.91
CA ALA A 243 34.63 -1.41 21.53
C ALA A 243 33.11 -1.59 21.39
N ASN A 244 32.47 -2.29 22.32
CA ASN A 244 31.01 -2.50 22.33
C ASN A 244 30.25 -1.19 22.50
N LEU A 245 30.73 -0.27 23.33
CA LEU A 245 30.11 1.06 23.51
C LEU A 245 30.17 1.89 22.22
N ARG A 246 31.32 1.90 21.54
CA ARG A 246 31.45 2.61 20.24
C ARG A 246 30.53 2.00 19.19
N TYR A 247 30.47 0.68 19.13
CA TYR A 247 29.58 -0.03 18.22
C TYR A 247 28.10 0.25 18.52
N LEU A 248 27.71 0.27 19.80
CA LEU A 248 26.35 0.63 20.21
C LEU A 248 25.98 2.05 19.80
N ASP A 249 26.87 3.03 19.98
CA ASP A 249 26.62 4.43 19.60
C ASP A 249 26.45 4.59 18.08
N GLU A 250 27.32 3.93 17.30
CA GLU A 250 27.26 3.93 15.83
C GLU A 250 25.95 3.30 15.31
N VAL A 251 25.65 2.06 15.75
CA VAL A 251 24.44 1.35 15.32
C VAL A 251 23.17 2.03 15.80
N ALA A 252 23.16 2.56 17.04
CA ALA A 252 22.03 3.33 17.55
C ALA A 252 21.78 4.56 16.66
N GLY A 253 22.83 5.32 16.33
CA GLY A 253 22.75 6.48 15.45
C GLY A 253 22.18 6.13 14.08
N GLU A 254 22.72 5.10 13.42
CA GLU A 254 22.27 4.66 12.10
C GLU A 254 20.82 4.19 12.10
N VAL A 255 20.44 3.34 13.06
CA VAL A 255 19.06 2.82 13.16
C VAL A 255 18.08 3.95 13.45
N MET A 256 18.43 4.90 14.32
CA MET A 256 17.58 6.04 14.62
C MET A 256 17.41 6.97 13.42
N GLN A 257 18.48 7.25 12.69
CA GLN A 257 18.41 8.06 11.46
C GLN A 257 17.56 7.36 10.38
N GLY A 258 17.78 6.08 10.16
CA GLY A 258 17.01 5.29 9.20
C GLY A 258 15.52 5.22 9.55
N LEU A 259 15.19 4.99 10.82
CA LEU A 259 13.80 4.94 11.27
C LEU A 259 13.12 6.32 11.19
N SER A 260 13.85 7.41 11.50
CA SER A 260 13.34 8.77 11.35
C SER A 260 13.08 9.12 9.89
N ALA A 261 13.96 8.72 8.96
CA ALA A 261 13.77 8.94 7.53
C ALA A 261 12.55 8.19 7.00
N ASN A 262 12.43 6.89 7.35
CA ASN A 262 11.27 6.08 6.97
C ASN A 262 9.95 6.65 7.52
N LEU A 263 9.97 7.20 8.73
CA LEU A 263 8.80 7.86 9.31
C LEU A 263 8.39 9.13 8.56
N GLN A 264 9.34 9.93 8.12
CA GLN A 264 9.07 11.12 7.31
C GLN A 264 8.46 10.71 5.96
N GLU A 265 9.02 9.70 5.30
CA GLU A 265 8.49 9.16 4.04
C GLU A 265 7.07 8.59 4.21
N LEU A 266 6.84 7.85 5.29
CA LEU A 266 5.51 7.29 5.61
C LEU A 266 4.49 8.41 5.88
N THR A 267 4.90 9.49 6.54
CA THR A 267 4.05 10.67 6.77
C THR A 267 3.67 11.34 5.46
N LEU A 268 4.64 11.61 4.58
CA LEU A 268 4.39 12.18 3.26
C LEU A 268 3.47 11.29 2.41
N THR A 269 3.70 9.97 2.42
CA THR A 269 2.89 9.02 1.66
C THR A 269 1.46 8.95 2.18
N SER A 270 1.25 9.01 3.50
CA SER A 270 -0.09 9.04 4.09
C SER A 270 -0.82 10.33 3.77
N ASP A 271 -0.16 11.48 3.84
CA ASP A 271 -0.78 12.76 3.45
C ASP A 271 -1.24 12.71 2.00
N GLN A 272 -0.41 12.14 1.10
CA GLN A 272 -0.78 11.96 -0.29
C GLN A 272 -1.95 10.98 -0.46
N LEU A 273 -1.93 9.85 0.25
CA LEU A 273 -3.04 8.88 0.24
C LEU A 273 -4.35 9.52 0.73
N GLN A 274 -4.30 10.36 1.76
CA GLN A 274 -5.47 11.07 2.26
C GLN A 274 -6.02 12.06 1.23
N GLN A 275 -5.15 12.77 0.51
CA GLN A 275 -5.56 13.65 -0.58
C GLN A 275 -6.22 12.86 -1.73
N ASP A 276 -5.59 11.77 -2.17
CA ASP A 276 -6.11 10.92 -3.24
C ASP A 276 -7.45 10.31 -2.86
N ALA A 277 -7.60 9.81 -1.62
CA ALA A 277 -8.85 9.27 -1.12
C ALA A 277 -9.98 10.31 -1.12
N ARG A 278 -9.70 11.55 -0.71
CA ARG A 278 -10.68 12.65 -0.77
C ARG A 278 -11.07 13.02 -2.21
N MET A 279 -10.11 13.01 -3.13
CA MET A 279 -10.41 13.23 -4.55
C MET A 279 -11.32 12.14 -5.10
N VAL A 280 -11.01 10.86 -4.84
CA VAL A 280 -11.84 9.73 -5.27
C VAL A 280 -13.25 9.79 -4.65
N GLN A 281 -13.38 10.21 -3.38
CA GLN A 281 -14.70 10.44 -2.77
C GLN A 281 -15.48 11.54 -3.50
N GLY A 282 -14.80 12.62 -3.90
CA GLY A 282 -15.36 13.67 -4.75
C GLY A 282 -15.85 13.13 -6.10
N ASP A 283 -15.01 12.37 -6.80
CA ASP A 283 -15.34 11.77 -8.10
C ASP A 283 -16.54 10.82 -7.99
N ILE A 284 -16.58 9.97 -6.95
CA ILE A 284 -17.72 9.08 -6.70
C ILE A 284 -19.00 9.89 -6.48
N ARG A 285 -18.93 10.97 -5.71
CA ARG A 285 -20.08 11.85 -5.47
C ARG A 285 -20.57 12.49 -6.77
N GLU A 286 -19.66 12.93 -7.64
CA GLU A 286 -20.01 13.48 -8.95
C GLU A 286 -20.66 12.43 -9.85
N ILE A 287 -20.15 11.19 -9.87
CA ILE A 287 -20.77 10.08 -10.62
C ILE A 287 -22.18 9.77 -10.12
N ILE A 288 -22.38 9.74 -8.79
CA ILE A 288 -23.69 9.53 -8.17
C ILE A 288 -24.68 10.62 -8.58
N VAL A 289 -24.24 11.89 -8.62
CA VAL A 289 -25.07 13.01 -9.11
C VAL A 289 -25.32 12.87 -10.62
N GLY A 290 -24.31 12.51 -11.39
CA GLY A 290 -24.42 12.30 -12.83
C GLY A 290 -25.41 11.20 -13.20
N LEU A 291 -25.54 10.14 -12.40
CA LEU A 291 -26.46 9.03 -12.61
C LEU A 291 -27.95 9.39 -12.46
N GLN A 292 -28.29 10.62 -12.07
CA GLN A 292 -29.69 11.08 -12.01
C GLN A 292 -30.43 10.99 -13.36
N PHE A 293 -29.72 10.91 -14.50
CA PHE A 293 -30.36 10.65 -15.80
C PHE A 293 -31.10 9.30 -15.83
N GLN A 294 -30.76 8.36 -14.94
CA GLN A 294 -31.48 7.09 -14.80
C GLN A 294 -32.96 7.34 -14.53
N ASP A 295 -33.30 8.14 -13.52
CA ASP A 295 -34.70 8.37 -13.12
C ASP A 295 -35.52 8.90 -14.30
N ARG A 296 -34.93 9.81 -15.08
CA ARG A 296 -35.51 10.30 -16.33
C ARG A 296 -35.65 9.20 -17.39
N SER A 297 -34.65 8.33 -17.53
CA SER A 297 -34.68 7.23 -18.50
C SER A 297 -35.73 6.20 -18.14
N ASP A 298 -35.85 5.84 -16.86
CA ASP A 298 -36.88 4.92 -16.35
C ASP A 298 -38.28 5.49 -16.62
N GLN A 299 -38.50 6.78 -16.39
CA GLN A 299 -39.76 7.46 -16.72
C GLN A 299 -40.08 7.45 -18.22
N MET A 300 -39.10 7.78 -19.07
CA MET A 300 -39.30 7.74 -20.53
C MET A 300 -39.66 6.33 -21.01
N LEU A 301 -39.01 5.30 -20.45
CA LEU A 301 -39.31 3.90 -20.77
C LEU A 301 -40.70 3.50 -20.26
N ASP A 302 -41.11 3.94 -19.07
CA ASP A 302 -42.47 3.75 -18.54
C ASP A 302 -43.54 4.31 -19.48
N HIS A 303 -43.36 5.54 -19.94
CA HIS A 303 -44.30 6.18 -20.86
C HIS A 303 -44.38 5.43 -22.20
N LEU A 304 -43.23 5.06 -22.77
CA LEU A 304 -43.20 4.25 -23.99
C LEU A 304 -43.91 2.90 -23.83
N GLN A 305 -43.76 2.23 -22.67
CA GLN A 305 -44.48 0.99 -22.38
C GLN A 305 -46.00 1.23 -22.29
N LEU A 306 -46.43 2.27 -21.58
CA LEU A 306 -47.85 2.63 -21.45
C LEU A 306 -48.47 2.97 -22.81
N ASP A 307 -47.75 3.68 -23.67
CA ASP A 307 -48.21 4.03 -25.01
C ASP A 307 -48.30 2.81 -25.93
N LEU A 308 -47.34 1.88 -25.86
CA LEU A 308 -47.40 0.61 -26.59
C LEU A 308 -48.64 -0.20 -26.17
N GLN A 309 -48.94 -0.26 -24.87
CA GLN A 309 -50.14 -0.91 -24.35
C GLN A 309 -51.41 -0.22 -24.84
N ARG A 310 -51.46 1.12 -24.78
CA ARG A 310 -52.58 1.93 -25.26
C ARG A 310 -52.84 1.70 -26.75
N LEU A 311 -51.79 1.66 -27.57
CA LEU A 311 -51.88 1.39 -29.01
C LEU A 311 -52.36 -0.04 -29.30
N LEU A 312 -51.81 -1.04 -28.60
CA LEU A 312 -52.24 -2.43 -28.74
C LEU A 312 -53.72 -2.59 -28.37
N GLN A 313 -54.18 -1.92 -27.32
CA GLN A 313 -55.57 -1.97 -26.89
C GLN A 313 -56.49 -1.27 -27.89
N ALA A 314 -56.12 -0.09 -28.39
CA ALA A 314 -56.86 0.61 -29.43
C ALA A 314 -56.99 -0.23 -30.72
N LEU A 315 -55.95 -0.99 -31.09
CA LEU A 315 -55.97 -1.93 -32.22
C LEU A 315 -56.94 -3.09 -31.99
N ARG A 316 -56.92 -3.71 -30.80
CA ARG A 316 -57.83 -4.83 -30.45
C ARG A 316 -59.29 -4.40 -30.37
N ASP A 317 -59.54 -3.20 -29.84
CA ASP A 317 -60.88 -2.66 -29.63
C ASP A 317 -61.43 -1.95 -30.89
N GLN A 318 -60.64 -1.89 -31.98
CA GLN A 318 -60.94 -1.16 -33.22
C GLN A 318 -61.39 0.28 -32.94
N ASP A 319 -60.69 0.95 -32.03
CA ASP A 319 -61.05 2.28 -31.57
C ASP A 319 -60.95 3.30 -32.71
N GLY A 320 -61.97 4.16 -32.84
CA GLY A 320 -62.05 5.22 -33.84
C GLY A 320 -60.94 6.27 -33.71
N SER A 321 -60.23 6.31 -32.58
CA SER A 321 -59.03 7.12 -32.39
C SER A 321 -57.90 6.80 -33.38
N LEU A 322 -57.81 5.54 -33.84
CA LEU A 322 -56.83 5.11 -34.86
C LEU A 322 -57.07 5.76 -36.23
N ALA A 323 -58.29 6.24 -36.50
CA ALA A 323 -58.62 6.95 -37.73
C ALA A 323 -58.09 8.39 -37.77
N GLN A 324 -57.53 8.90 -36.66
CA GLN A 324 -56.93 10.24 -36.57
C GLN A 324 -55.46 10.18 -36.08
N PRO A 325 -54.52 9.69 -36.91
CA PRO A 325 -53.11 9.52 -36.49
C PRO A 325 -52.44 10.80 -35.99
N GLN A 326 -52.78 11.97 -36.55
CA GLN A 326 -52.23 13.25 -36.05
C GLN A 326 -52.62 13.54 -34.61
N ARG A 327 -53.89 13.29 -34.24
CA ARG A 327 -54.38 13.56 -32.88
C ARG A 327 -53.69 12.66 -31.86
N TRP A 328 -53.50 11.38 -32.19
CA TRP A 328 -52.75 10.45 -31.36
C TRP A 328 -51.30 10.90 -31.16
N LEU A 329 -50.62 11.29 -32.24
CA LEU A 329 -49.23 11.78 -32.18
C LEU A 329 -49.09 13.08 -31.38
N ASP A 330 -50.09 13.97 -31.44
CA ASP A 330 -50.09 15.21 -30.65
C ASP A 330 -50.29 14.93 -29.16
N GLU A 331 -51.19 13.99 -28.81
CA GLU A 331 -51.39 13.54 -27.41
C GLU A 331 -50.12 12.88 -26.85
N LEU A 332 -49.45 12.05 -27.66
CA LEU A 332 -48.17 11.42 -27.28
C LEU A 332 -47.10 12.50 -27.01
N ARG A 333 -46.90 13.45 -27.93
CA ARG A 333 -45.91 14.52 -27.75
C ARG A 333 -46.19 15.40 -26.52
N GLN A 334 -47.46 15.67 -26.23
CA GLN A 334 -47.82 16.46 -25.04
C GLN A 334 -47.46 15.72 -23.75
N GLN A 335 -47.70 14.41 -23.66
CA GLN A 335 -47.33 13.63 -22.48
C GLN A 335 -45.80 13.59 -22.27
N PHE A 336 -45.03 13.40 -23.34
CA PHE A 336 -43.57 13.44 -23.27
C PHE A 336 -43.00 14.82 -22.86
N THR A 337 -43.53 15.91 -23.43
CA THR A 337 -43.00 17.26 -23.17
C THR A 337 -43.35 17.81 -21.78
N THR A 338 -44.57 17.55 -21.28
CA THR A 338 -45.01 18.09 -19.99
C THR A 338 -44.23 17.50 -18.82
N ASP A 339 -43.83 16.23 -18.88
CA ASP A 339 -43.07 15.59 -17.83
C ASP A 339 -41.55 15.87 -17.92
N GLU A 340 -41.01 16.11 -19.12
CA GLU A 340 -39.65 16.65 -19.28
C GLU A 340 -39.51 18.04 -18.64
N GLU A 341 -40.48 18.93 -18.83
CA GLU A 341 -40.48 20.28 -18.25
C GLU A 341 -40.63 20.26 -16.71
N ARG A 342 -41.47 19.39 -16.15
CA ARG A 342 -41.63 19.23 -14.70
C ARG A 342 -40.37 18.72 -14.01
N HIS A 343 -39.67 17.76 -14.61
CA HIS A 343 -38.46 17.19 -14.01
C HIS A 343 -37.22 18.04 -14.26
N GLY A 344 -37.15 18.77 -15.38
CA GLY A 344 -36.15 19.82 -15.62
C GLY A 344 -36.21 20.94 -14.58
N ALA A 345 -37.41 21.31 -14.12
CA ALA A 345 -37.59 22.29 -13.04
C ALA A 345 -37.20 21.74 -11.65
N LYS A 346 -37.48 20.46 -11.36
CA LYS A 346 -37.07 19.80 -10.10
C LYS A 346 -35.55 19.64 -10.00
N SER A 347 -34.88 19.17 -11.06
CA SER A 347 -33.42 19.01 -11.07
C SER A 347 -32.68 20.34 -10.83
N ARG A 348 -33.20 21.45 -11.38
CA ARG A 348 -32.66 22.80 -11.17
C ARG A 348 -32.89 23.35 -9.75
N ALA A 349 -33.93 22.90 -9.06
CA ALA A 349 -34.20 23.26 -7.67
C ALA A 349 -33.28 22.53 -6.69
N THR A 350 -32.99 21.23 -6.93
CA THR A 350 -32.09 20.43 -6.08
C THR A 350 -30.62 20.84 -6.23
N GLN A 351 -30.24 21.39 -7.39
CA GLN A 351 -28.88 21.91 -7.65
C GLN A 351 -28.53 23.15 -6.81
N ASN A 352 -29.53 23.90 -6.34
CA ASN A 352 -29.34 25.11 -5.53
C ASN A 352 -29.33 24.85 -4.01
N ASP A 353 -29.64 23.64 -3.54
CA ASP A 353 -29.79 23.33 -2.10
C ASP A 353 -28.68 22.42 -1.54
N VAL A 354 -27.60 22.21 -2.29
CA VAL A 354 -26.38 21.57 -1.76
C VAL A 354 -25.57 22.65 -1.03
N THR A 355 -25.94 22.88 0.22
CA THR A 355 -25.15 23.69 1.15
C THR A 355 -23.82 22.98 1.41
N PHE A 356 -22.72 23.66 1.10
CA PHE A 356 -21.35 23.27 1.47
C PHE A 356 -21.24 23.18 2.99
N PHE A 357 -20.98 21.99 3.52
CA PHE A 357 -20.32 21.76 4.81
C PHE A 357 -19.37 20.57 4.68
#